data_AF-A0A2N4Z1V2-F1
#
_entry.id   AF-A0A2N4Z1V2-F1
#
_cell.length_a   1.000
_cell.length_b   1.000
_cell.length_c   1.000
_cell.angle_alpha   90.00
_cell.angle_beta   90.00
_cell.angle_gamma   90.00
#
_symmetry.space_group_name_H-M   'P 1'
#
loop_
_entity.id
_entity.type
_entity.pdbx_description
1 polymer ?
#
loop_
_entity_poly.entity_id
_entity_poly.type
_entity_poly.pdbx_seq_one_letter_code
_entity_poly.pdbx_strand_id
1 'polypeptide(L)'
;QVKIGVNGFVIARESEKEAQAVLREIIDNANPDAVKGFQHEVKNAGSASPEGEGNWAKSSFEDLVQYNDGFKTNLIGTPQQIAERIIALKQSGVNLLLLAFLHFQEEVEFFGREVIPRVRELEKQSQPAIAHVVPEALKY
;
A
#
# COMPACT_ATOMS: atom_id res chain seq x y z
N GLN A 1 -16.98 -4.66 -15.05
CA GLN A 1 -16.64 -4.85 -13.62
C GLN A 1 -15.85 -3.63 -13.16
N VAL A 2 -16.16 -3.07 -11.99
CA VAL A 2 -15.42 -1.95 -11.40
C VAL A 2 -14.04 -2.44 -10.94
N LYS A 3 -12.98 -1.65 -11.17
CA LYS A 3 -11.63 -1.91 -10.66
C LYS A 3 -11.31 -0.93 -9.54
N ILE A 4 -10.72 -1.44 -8.45
CA ILE A 4 -10.36 -0.66 -7.27
C ILE A 4 -8.83 -0.45 -7.24
N GLY A 5 -8.42 0.82 -7.17
CA GLY A 5 -7.04 1.21 -6.94
C GLY A 5 -6.87 1.81 -5.56
N VAL A 6 -5.75 1.53 -4.89
CA VAL A 6 -5.40 2.17 -3.61
C VAL A 6 -4.00 2.79 -3.69
N ASN A 7 -3.86 3.93 -3.02
CA ASN A 7 -2.58 4.60 -2.84
C ASN A 7 -1.75 3.90 -1.75
N GLY A 8 -0.44 3.82 -1.92
CA GLY A 8 0.44 3.26 -0.90
C GLY A 8 1.85 3.84 -0.96
N PHE A 9 2.41 4.17 0.19
CA PHE A 9 3.81 4.55 0.33
C PHE A 9 4.60 3.35 0.82
N VAL A 10 5.70 3.03 0.13
CA VAL A 10 6.49 1.84 0.43
C VAL A 10 7.76 2.22 1.17
N ILE A 11 8.01 1.54 2.30
CA ILE A 11 9.29 1.59 3.02
C ILE A 11 9.76 0.15 3.23
N ALA A 12 10.55 -0.35 2.29
CA ALA A 12 11.10 -1.70 2.33
C ALA A 12 12.54 -1.67 2.86
N ARG A 13 12.81 -2.39 3.95
CA ARG A 13 14.15 -2.54 4.55
C ARG A 13 14.42 -3.99 4.95
N GLU A 14 15.66 -4.35 5.24
CA GLU A 14 16.00 -5.74 5.60
C GLU A 14 15.37 -6.16 6.94
N SER A 15 15.15 -5.20 7.85
CA SER A 15 14.42 -5.41 9.09
C SER A 15 13.22 -4.46 9.26
N GLU A 16 12.20 -4.90 9.99
CA GLU A 16 11.05 -4.06 10.35
C GLU A 16 11.49 -2.83 11.18
N LYS A 17 12.46 -3.00 12.07
CA LYS A 17 13.00 -1.92 12.91
C LYS A 17 13.58 -0.79 12.06
N GLU A 18 14.31 -1.12 11.00
CA GLU A 18 14.84 -0.13 10.05
C GLU A 18 13.73 0.58 9.29
N ALA A 19 12.74 -0.16 8.77
CA ALA A 19 11.60 0.45 8.08
C ALA A 19 10.84 1.43 8.99
N GLN A 20 10.64 1.06 10.26
CA GLN A 20 10.01 1.93 11.27
C GLN A 20 10.90 3.11 11.69
N ALA A 21 12.23 2.99 11.61
CA ALA A 21 13.14 4.11 11.81
C ALA A 21 13.02 5.12 10.67
N VAL A 22 12.98 4.65 9.42
CA VAL A 22 12.78 5.51 8.24
C VAL A 22 11.42 6.19 8.25
N LEU A 23 10.34 5.48 8.64
CA LEU A 23 9.02 6.11 8.80
C LEU A 23 9.08 7.29 9.78
N ARG A 24 9.73 7.10 10.94
CA ARG A 24 9.90 8.16 11.94
C ARG A 24 10.72 9.32 11.39
N GLU A 25 11.82 9.03 10.70
CA GLU A 25 12.65 10.06 10.07
C GLU A 25 11.87 10.90 9.05
N ILE A 26 11.02 10.28 8.22
CA ILE A 26 10.17 11.01 7.26
C ILE A 26 9.19 11.93 8.00
N ILE A 27 8.57 11.45 9.06
CA ILE A 27 7.60 12.23 9.85
C ILE A 27 8.32 13.37 10.58
N ASP A 28 9.46 13.10 11.22
CA ASP A 28 10.22 14.07 12.01
C ASP A 28 10.79 15.20 11.14
N ASN A 29 11.10 14.92 9.87
CA ASN A 29 11.59 15.91 8.90
C ASN A 29 10.49 16.51 8.02
N ALA A 30 9.22 16.18 8.25
CA ALA A 30 8.11 16.75 7.49
C ALA A 30 8.01 18.27 7.73
N ASN A 31 7.66 19.04 6.70
CA ASN A 31 7.38 20.47 6.86
C ASN A 31 6.02 20.65 7.57
N PRO A 32 5.99 21.10 8.84
CA PRO A 32 4.76 21.14 9.62
C PRO A 32 3.75 22.15 9.06
N ASP A 33 4.21 23.24 8.45
CA ASP A 33 3.33 24.27 7.89
C ASP A 33 2.66 23.77 6.61
N ALA A 34 3.39 23.01 5.78
CA ALA A 34 2.83 22.37 4.59
C ALA A 34 1.76 21.33 4.97
N VAL A 35 2.03 20.48 5.96
CA VAL A 35 1.08 19.46 6.42
C VAL A 35 -0.17 20.09 7.04
N LYS A 36 -0.01 21.15 7.85
CA LYS A 36 -1.14 21.91 8.42
C LYS A 36 -1.95 22.63 7.33
N GLY A 37 -1.28 23.20 6.33
CA GLY A 37 -1.92 23.79 5.16
C GLY A 37 -2.78 22.78 4.43
N PHE A 38 -2.25 21.59 4.15
CA PHE A 38 -3.03 20.51 3.55
C PHE A 38 -4.20 20.07 4.44
N GLN A 39 -4.00 19.92 5.75
CA GLN A 39 -5.07 19.59 6.68
C GLN A 39 -6.19 20.63 6.68
N HIS A 40 -5.86 21.92 6.56
CA HIS A 40 -6.83 22.99 6.44
C HIS A 40 -7.67 22.83 5.17
N GLU A 41 -7.04 22.61 4.02
CA GLU A 41 -7.75 22.41 2.75
C GLU A 41 -8.63 21.16 2.74
N VAL A 42 -8.17 20.06 3.35
CA VAL A 42 -8.97 18.84 3.55
C VAL A 42 -10.25 19.15 4.33
N LYS A 43 -10.17 19.91 5.43
CA LYS A 43 -11.33 20.31 6.23
C LYS A 43 -12.26 21.28 5.50
N ASN A 44 -11.69 22.23 4.75
CA ASN A 44 -12.46 23.16 3.93
C ASN A 44 -13.27 22.40 2.87
N ALA A 45 -12.63 21.49 2.13
CA ALA A 45 -13.26 20.67 1.10
C ALA A 45 -14.37 19.77 1.68
N GLY A 46 -14.12 19.14 2.83
CA GLY A 46 -15.12 18.33 3.52
C GLY A 46 -16.32 19.15 3.99
N SER A 47 -16.10 20.34 4.55
CA SER A 47 -17.19 21.22 4.98
C SER A 47 -18.03 21.76 3.81
N ALA A 48 -17.44 21.82 2.61
CA ALA A 48 -18.11 22.27 1.40
C ALA A 48 -18.85 21.15 0.65
N SER A 49 -18.69 19.88 1.04
CA SER A 49 -19.42 18.76 0.43
C SER A 49 -20.89 18.75 0.88
N PRO A 50 -21.82 18.20 0.07
CA PRO A 50 -23.21 18.03 0.49
C PRO A 50 -23.37 17.23 1.79
N GLU A 51 -22.47 16.28 2.04
CA GLU A 51 -22.46 15.42 3.22
C GLU A 51 -21.79 16.08 4.44
N GLY A 52 -21.07 17.20 4.25
CA GLY A 52 -20.29 17.86 5.30
C GLY A 52 -19.07 17.07 5.78
N GLU A 53 -18.71 16.00 5.06
CA GLU A 53 -17.55 15.16 5.31
C GLU A 53 -16.69 15.06 4.04
N GLY A 54 -15.37 15.08 4.22
CA GLY A 54 -14.40 15.01 3.13
C GLY A 54 -13.47 13.81 3.28
N ASN A 55 -12.81 13.45 2.18
CA ASN A 55 -11.70 12.49 2.22
C ASN A 55 -10.65 12.97 3.24
N TRP A 56 -10.06 12.05 4.01
CA TRP A 56 -9.01 12.35 5.00
C TRP A 56 -9.44 13.26 6.16
N ALA A 57 -10.74 13.55 6.33
CA ALA A 57 -11.24 14.39 7.42
C ALA A 57 -10.88 13.86 8.82
N LYS A 58 -10.63 12.54 8.93
CA LYS A 58 -10.27 11.82 10.16
C LYS A 58 -8.78 11.48 10.25
N SER A 59 -7.96 11.92 9.29
CA SER A 59 -6.52 11.61 9.24
C SER A 59 -5.75 12.41 10.30
N SER A 60 -4.78 11.75 10.94
CA SER A 60 -3.85 12.39 11.89
C SER A 60 -2.82 13.27 11.17
N PHE A 61 -1.94 13.95 11.91
CA PHE A 61 -0.84 14.68 11.29
C PHE A 61 0.08 13.74 10.50
N GLU A 62 0.43 12.60 11.09
CA GLU A 62 1.31 11.58 10.50
C GLU A 62 0.71 10.98 9.23
N ASP A 63 -0.61 10.74 9.23
CA ASP A 63 -1.34 10.28 8.04
C ASP A 63 -1.23 11.29 6.88
N LEU A 64 -1.20 12.59 7.20
CA LEU A 64 -1.16 13.70 6.24
C LEU A 64 0.25 14.09 5.80
N VAL A 65 1.30 13.55 6.43
CA VAL A 65 2.70 13.73 5.99
C VAL A 65 2.88 13.17 4.56
N GLN A 66 2.23 12.06 4.26
CA GLN A 66 2.10 11.56 2.90
C GLN A 66 0.69 11.80 2.40
N TYR A 67 0.56 12.67 1.41
CA TYR A 67 -0.73 12.98 0.81
C TYR A 67 -1.46 11.70 0.39
N ASN A 68 -2.79 11.77 0.44
CA ASN A 68 -3.69 10.65 0.17
C ASN A 68 -3.47 9.44 1.10
N ASP A 69 -3.15 9.67 2.37
CA ASP A 69 -3.02 8.63 3.41
C ASP A 69 -2.03 7.52 3.03
N GLY A 70 -0.91 7.88 2.39
CA GLY A 70 0.01 6.90 1.80
C GLY A 70 0.49 5.80 2.75
N PHE A 71 0.61 6.10 4.04
CA PHE A 71 1.03 5.14 5.06
C PHE A 71 -0.06 4.17 5.53
N LYS A 72 -1.35 4.41 5.25
CA LYS A 72 -2.47 3.57 5.75
C LYS A 72 -2.46 2.15 5.25
N THR A 73 -1.92 1.89 4.06
CA THR A 73 -1.73 0.52 3.54
C THR A 73 -0.67 -0.26 4.31
N ASN A 74 0.13 0.43 5.12
CA ASN A 74 1.21 -0.12 5.93
C ASN A 74 2.18 -0.97 5.09
N LEU A 75 2.55 -0.53 3.88
CA LEU A 75 3.58 -1.18 3.07
C LEU A 75 4.99 -0.82 3.59
N ILE A 76 5.19 -0.98 4.90
CA ILE A 76 6.33 -0.52 5.69
C ILE A 76 6.88 -1.70 6.50
N GLY A 77 8.04 -2.23 6.13
CA GLY A 77 8.61 -3.40 6.80
C GLY A 77 9.61 -4.16 5.95
N THR A 78 9.72 -5.46 6.22
CA THR A 78 10.56 -6.36 5.40
C THR A 78 9.91 -6.66 4.05
N PRO A 79 10.67 -7.10 3.03
CA PRO A 79 10.09 -7.49 1.75
C PRO A 79 9.00 -8.55 1.86
N GLN A 80 9.16 -9.49 2.81
CA GLN A 80 8.18 -10.53 3.08
C GLN A 80 6.88 -9.96 3.68
N GLN A 81 6.99 -9.12 4.71
CA GLN A 81 5.83 -8.46 5.33
C GLN A 81 5.05 -7.62 4.32
N ILE A 82 5.76 -6.88 3.46
CA ILE A 82 5.14 -6.06 2.43
C ILE A 82 4.43 -6.96 1.40
N ALA A 83 5.06 -8.06 0.97
CA ALA A 83 4.45 -8.99 0.03
C ALA A 83 3.15 -9.60 0.60
N GLU A 84 3.14 -10.01 1.87
CA GLU A 84 1.95 -10.53 2.56
C GLU A 84 0.82 -9.49 2.62
N ARG A 85 1.14 -8.23 2.91
CA ARG A 85 0.17 -7.14 2.93
C ARG A 85 -0.39 -6.83 1.54
N ILE A 86 0.42 -6.92 0.49
CA ILE A 86 -0.05 -6.81 -0.90
C ILE A 86 -1.06 -7.92 -1.23
N ILE A 87 -0.80 -9.15 -0.80
CA ILE A 87 -1.74 -10.27 -0.97
C ILE A 87 -3.03 -10.02 -0.20
N ALA A 88 -2.96 -9.54 1.05
CA ALA A 88 -4.15 -9.22 1.85
C ALA A 88 -5.01 -8.11 1.20
N LEU A 89 -4.37 -7.05 0.68
CA LEU A 89 -5.07 -5.99 -0.07
C LEU A 89 -5.75 -6.56 -1.32
N LYS A 90 -5.05 -7.42 -2.08
CA LYS A 90 -5.61 -8.08 -3.27
C LYS A 90 -6.82 -8.95 -2.92
N GLN A 91 -6.72 -9.75 -1.86
CA GLN A 91 -7.82 -10.58 -1.36
C GLN A 91 -9.03 -9.75 -0.90
N SER A 92 -8.79 -8.51 -0.47
CA SER A 92 -9.84 -7.55 -0.09
C SER A 92 -10.50 -6.86 -1.30
N GLY A 93 -10.09 -7.20 -2.54
CA GLY A 93 -10.68 -6.68 -3.77
C GLY A 93 -9.88 -5.57 -4.47
N VAL A 94 -8.69 -5.22 -3.97
CA VAL A 94 -7.80 -4.25 -4.64
C VAL A 94 -7.24 -4.85 -5.93
N ASN A 95 -7.31 -4.08 -7.02
CA ASN A 95 -6.80 -4.49 -8.33
C ASN A 95 -5.53 -3.75 -8.75
N LEU A 96 -5.27 -2.58 -8.16
CA LEU A 96 -4.12 -1.73 -8.49
C LEU A 96 -3.56 -1.08 -7.22
N LEU A 97 -2.23 -1.10 -7.10
CA LEU A 97 -1.49 -0.32 -6.13
C LEU A 97 -0.80 0.83 -6.84
N LEU A 98 -1.10 2.06 -6.43
CA LEU A 98 -0.41 3.28 -6.87
C LEU A 98 0.66 3.59 -5.83
N LEU A 99 1.91 3.23 -6.13
CA LEU A 99 3.00 3.23 -5.15
C LEU A 99 3.87 4.48 -5.24
N ALA A 100 4.19 5.04 -4.08
CA ALA A 100 5.17 6.12 -3.90
C ALA A 100 6.36 5.64 -3.05
N PHE A 101 7.50 6.30 -3.25
CA PHE A 101 8.80 6.00 -2.64
C PHE A 101 9.51 7.31 -2.33
N LEU A 102 10.38 7.34 -1.30
CA LEU A 102 11.13 8.56 -0.95
C LEU A 102 12.32 8.73 -1.89
N HIS A 103 13.11 7.67 -2.05
CA HIS A 103 14.27 7.62 -2.93
C HIS A 103 13.94 6.72 -4.12
N PHE A 104 13.18 7.30 -5.05
CA PHE A 104 12.48 6.54 -6.10
C PHE A 104 13.37 5.58 -6.88
N GLN A 105 14.59 5.99 -7.27
CA GLN A 105 15.44 5.19 -8.12
C GLN A 105 15.87 3.88 -7.43
N GLU A 106 16.46 3.99 -6.24
CA GLU A 106 16.99 2.86 -5.49
C GLU A 106 15.88 2.02 -4.85
N GLU A 107 14.82 2.66 -4.36
CA GLU A 107 13.74 1.96 -3.66
C GLU A 107 12.81 1.22 -4.63
N VAL A 108 12.58 1.73 -5.84
CA VAL A 108 11.86 0.98 -6.89
C VAL A 108 12.67 -0.21 -7.36
N GLU A 109 13.99 -0.06 -7.53
CA GLU A 109 14.87 -1.19 -7.86
C GLU A 109 14.82 -2.26 -6.78
N PHE A 110 14.98 -1.87 -5.51
CA PHE A 110 14.91 -2.79 -4.37
C PHE A 110 13.53 -3.46 -4.29
N PHE A 111 12.44 -2.72 -4.47
CA PHE A 111 11.09 -3.26 -4.49
C PHE A 111 10.91 -4.29 -5.61
N GLY A 112 11.38 -3.97 -6.82
CA GLY A 112 11.33 -4.84 -7.98
C GLY A 112 12.11 -6.14 -7.77
N ARG A 113 13.29 -6.05 -7.15
CA ARG A 113 14.17 -7.19 -6.89
C ARG A 113 13.69 -8.04 -5.71
N GLU A 114 13.22 -7.43 -4.62
CA GLU A 114 12.95 -8.14 -3.38
C GLU A 114 11.46 -8.38 -3.11
N VAL A 115 10.57 -7.44 -3.42
CA VAL A 115 9.16 -7.59 -3.06
C VAL A 115 8.36 -8.31 -4.14
N ILE A 116 8.51 -7.90 -5.40
CA ILE A 116 7.71 -8.45 -6.51
C ILE A 116 7.83 -9.98 -6.62
N PRO A 117 9.02 -10.61 -6.57
CA PRO A 117 9.14 -12.07 -6.65
C PRO A 117 8.41 -12.79 -5.51
N ARG A 118 8.45 -12.23 -4.29
CA ARG A 118 7.77 -12.79 -3.11
C ARG A 118 6.26 -12.71 -3.24
N VAL A 119 5.73 -11.60 -3.78
CA VAL A 119 4.29 -11.51 -4.13
C VAL A 119 3.91 -12.59 -5.13
N ARG A 120 4.71 -12.79 -6.20
CA ARG A 120 4.43 -13.84 -7.21
C ARG A 120 4.45 -15.24 -6.62
N GLU A 121 5.35 -15.50 -5.67
CA GLU A 121 5.41 -16.78 -4.98
C GLU A 121 4.17 -17.02 -4.12
N LEU A 122 3.77 -16.03 -3.32
CA LEU A 122 2.54 -16.11 -2.51
C LEU A 122 1.28 -16.24 -3.36
N GLU A 123 1.23 -15.60 -4.54
CA GLU A 123 0.13 -15.77 -5.49
C GLU A 123 0.00 -17.22 -5.98
N LYS A 124 1.11 -17.89 -6.27
CA LYS A 124 1.10 -19.30 -6.69
C LYS A 124 0.63 -20.23 -5.57
N GLN A 125 1.07 -19.97 -4.34
CA GLN A 125 0.67 -20.74 -3.16
C GLN A 125 -0.80 -20.56 -2.80
N SER A 126 -1.39 -19.41 -3.16
CA SER A 126 -2.79 -19.07 -2.89
C SER A 126 -3.76 -19.55 -3.99
N GLN A 127 -3.27 -20.07 -5.12
CA GLN A 127 -4.14 -20.72 -6.09
C GLN A 127 -4.53 -22.10 -5.56
N PRO A 128 -5.83 -22.45 -5.50
CA PRO A 128 -6.21 -23.82 -5.22
C PRO A 128 -5.55 -24.70 -6.28
N ALA A 129 -4.86 -25.76 -5.86
CA ALA A 129 -4.34 -26.76 -6.77
C ALA A 129 -5.49 -27.15 -7.69
N ILE A 130 -5.38 -26.81 -8.97
CA ILE A 130 -6.29 -27.36 -9.97
C ILE A 130 -5.94 -28.84 -9.98
N ALA A 131 -6.67 -29.62 -9.18
CA ALA A 131 -6.72 -31.06 -9.34
C ALA A 131 -7.21 -31.24 -10.77
N HIS A 132 -6.29 -31.59 -11.65
CA HIS A 132 -6.58 -32.00 -13.02
C HIS A 132 -7.36 -33.31 -12.89
N VAL A 133 -8.65 -33.23 -12.56
CA VAL A 133 -9.58 -34.35 -12.70
C VAL A 133 -9.77 -34.48 -14.20
N VAL A 134 -8.91 -35.27 -14.84
CA VAL A 134 -9.18 -35.80 -16.16
C VAL A 134 -10.39 -36.72 -15.98
N PRO A 135 -11.57 -36.40 -16.50
CA PRO A 135 -12.70 -37.31 -16.41
C PRO A 135 -12.33 -38.56 -17.21
N GLU A 136 -12.35 -39.71 -16.56
CA GLU A 136 -12.04 -41.02 -17.15
C GLU A 136 -13.11 -41.50 -18.17
N ALA A 137 -13.96 -40.60 -18.66
CA ALA A 137 -15.16 -40.88 -19.45
C ALA A 137 -15.01 -40.61 -20.97
N LEU A 138 -13.78 -40.63 -21.49
CA LEU A 138 -13.52 -40.65 -22.95
C LEU A 138 -12.58 -41.80 -23.32
N LYS A 139 -12.79 -42.96 -22.69
CA LYS A 139 -12.46 -44.25 -23.31
C LYS A 139 -13.80 -44.86 -23.70
N TYR A 140 -13.88 -45.31 -24.96
CA TYR A 140 -15.06 -45.76 -25.73
C TYR A 140 -15.74 -44.66 -26.54
#